data_AF-A0AAJ2PMD5-F1
#
_entry.id   AF-A0AAJ2PMD5-F1
#
_cell.length_a   1.000
_cell.length_b   1.000
_cell.length_c   1.000
_cell.angle_alpha   90.00
_cell.angle_beta   90.00
_cell.angle_gamma   90.00
#
_symmetry.space_group_name_H-M   'P 1'
#
loop_
_entity.id
_entity.type
_entity.pdbx_description
1 polymer ?
#
loop_
_entity_poly.entity_id
_entity_poly.type
_entity_poly.pdbx_seq_one_letter_code
_entity_poly.pdbx_strand_id
1 'polypeptide(L)'
;MAAIVDSLPTNGVDRSEYLAELAQLKQDWEEKLAGRRDSDRFPFTSQRPLGALRDVLPRDAIIVAGSGNTQGAVKQTFPVYSPRTHLPSGGFSSMGWAIPAAVGAKLARPDSPVVCVLGDGDFLTTSQEIALSVTADAPVIFVVQNNAGYMSIRGGQRKQTSRHIGTEFSHPDGSPREAWISAESLVSAPSAPPDRAELGPVQIRGGEALRHRAQDAGHGLGGWGGATLHRTGSA
;
A
#
# COMPACT_ATOMS: atom_id res chain seq x y z
N MET A 1 30.60 12.51 -6.00
CA MET A 1 29.93 12.78 -7.29
C MET A 1 30.52 13.98 -8.01
N ALA A 2 30.81 15.13 -7.36
CA ALA A 2 31.39 16.31 -8.02
C ALA A 2 32.64 15.99 -8.86
N ALA A 3 33.64 15.32 -8.27
CA ALA A 3 34.86 14.93 -9.00
C ALA A 3 34.63 14.02 -10.22
N ILE A 4 33.56 13.21 -10.24
CA ILE A 4 33.22 12.39 -11.42
C ILE A 4 32.61 13.28 -12.49
N VAL A 5 31.68 14.17 -12.13
CA VAL A 5 31.06 15.12 -13.06
C VAL A 5 32.11 16.05 -13.67
N ASP A 6 33.03 16.57 -12.85
CA ASP A 6 34.10 17.47 -13.28
C ASP A 6 35.12 16.77 -14.20
N SER A 7 35.23 15.44 -14.13
CA SER A 7 36.10 14.64 -14.99
C SER A 7 35.47 14.27 -16.34
N LEU A 8 34.18 14.52 -16.53
CA LEU A 8 33.49 14.21 -17.78
C LEU A 8 33.83 15.24 -18.87
N PRO A 9 34.02 14.82 -20.13
CA PRO A 9 34.18 15.75 -21.24
C PRO A 9 32.97 16.69 -21.36
N THR A 10 33.22 17.98 -21.61
CA THR A 10 32.16 18.99 -21.81
C THR A 10 31.48 18.89 -23.17
N ASN A 11 32.08 18.17 -24.12
CA ASN A 11 31.48 17.90 -25.42
C ASN A 11 30.39 16.84 -25.24
N GLY A 12 29.14 17.26 -25.42
CA GLY A 12 27.98 16.37 -25.32
C GLY A 12 28.06 15.23 -26.32
N VAL A 13 27.69 14.03 -25.88
CA VAL A 13 27.44 12.89 -26.77
C VAL A 13 26.01 13.04 -27.29
N ASP A 14 25.82 13.07 -28.62
CA ASP A 14 24.47 12.96 -29.18
C ASP A 14 23.89 11.60 -28.82
N ARG A 15 22.76 11.63 -28.12
CA ARG A 15 22.01 10.45 -27.67
C ARG A 15 20.56 10.52 -28.11
N SER A 16 20.24 11.36 -29.10
CA SER A 16 18.88 11.59 -29.57
C SER A 16 18.14 10.28 -29.91
N GLU A 17 18.78 9.38 -30.66
CA GLU A 17 18.22 8.07 -31.01
C GLU A 17 17.96 7.20 -29.77
N TYR A 18 18.95 7.09 -28.87
CA TYR A 18 18.81 6.34 -27.62
C TYR A 18 17.73 6.91 -26.70
N LEU A 19 17.62 8.24 -26.61
CA LEU A 19 16.59 8.90 -25.82
C LEU A 19 15.19 8.69 -26.41
N ALA A 20 15.07 8.62 -27.74
CA ALA A 20 13.83 8.27 -28.43
C ALA A 20 13.43 6.81 -28.16
N GLU A 21 14.38 5.87 -28.22
CA GLU A 21 14.17 4.47 -27.82
C GLU A 21 13.69 4.36 -26.37
N LEU A 22 14.36 5.04 -25.43
CA LEU A 22 13.96 5.06 -24.02
C LEU A 22 12.56 5.66 -23.82
N ALA A 23 12.17 6.67 -24.60
CA ALA A 23 10.83 7.24 -24.53
C ALA A 23 9.79 6.22 -24.98
N GLN A 24 10.05 5.48 -26.07
CA GLN A 24 9.17 4.42 -26.55
C GLN A 24 9.05 3.28 -25.51
N LEU A 25 10.18 2.81 -24.96
CA LEU A 25 10.17 1.75 -23.94
C LEU A 25 9.39 2.13 -22.68
N LYS A 26 9.41 3.41 -22.30
CA LYS A 26 8.60 3.93 -21.18
C LYS A 26 7.11 3.92 -21.50
N GLN A 27 6.73 4.31 -22.72
CA GLN A 27 5.34 4.25 -23.18
C GLN A 27 4.82 2.81 -23.21
N ASP A 28 5.59 1.89 -23.82
CA ASP A 28 5.26 0.46 -23.87
C ASP A 28 5.08 -0.15 -22.47
N TRP A 29 5.91 0.26 -21.52
CA TRP A 29 5.79 -0.17 -20.12
C TRP A 29 4.52 0.38 -19.47
N GLU A 30 4.23 1.66 -19.68
CA GLU A 30 3.05 2.31 -19.13
C GLU A 30 1.75 1.69 -19.65
N GLU A 31 1.68 1.37 -20.95
CA GLU A 31 0.52 0.68 -21.53
C GLU A 31 0.30 -0.71 -20.91
N LYS A 32 1.38 -1.48 -20.74
CA LYS A 32 1.33 -2.80 -20.07
C LYS A 32 0.90 -2.68 -18.61
N LEU A 33 1.38 -1.64 -17.92
CA LEU A 33 1.08 -1.40 -16.52
C LEU A 33 -0.37 -0.95 -16.33
N ALA A 34 -0.85 -0.03 -17.16
CA ALA A 34 -2.21 0.53 -17.14
C ALA A 34 -3.25 -0.59 -17.20
N GLY A 35 -3.08 -1.58 -18.07
CA GLY A 35 -4.00 -2.73 -18.16
C GLY A 35 -4.17 -3.53 -16.86
N ARG A 36 -3.19 -3.46 -15.94
CA ARG A 36 -3.27 -4.09 -14.61
C ARG A 36 -3.67 -3.09 -13.53
N ARG A 37 -3.05 -1.91 -13.50
CA ARG A 37 -3.26 -0.86 -12.51
C ARG A 37 -4.67 -0.28 -12.60
N ASP A 38 -5.19 -0.08 -13.80
CA ASP A 38 -6.44 0.63 -14.04
C ASP A 38 -7.61 -0.36 -14.26
N SER A 39 -7.38 -1.65 -14.00
CA SER A 39 -8.38 -2.70 -14.20
C SER A 39 -9.47 -2.69 -13.14
N ASP A 40 -10.73 -2.73 -13.57
CA ASP A 40 -11.89 -2.77 -12.67
C ASP A 40 -12.22 -4.17 -12.10
N ARG A 41 -11.49 -5.22 -12.49
CA ARG A 41 -11.77 -6.60 -12.10
C ARG A 41 -11.74 -6.82 -10.57
N PHE A 42 -12.51 -7.81 -10.13
CA PHE A 42 -12.45 -8.35 -8.77
C PHE A 42 -12.28 -9.88 -8.79
N PRO A 43 -11.41 -10.48 -7.96
CA PRO A 43 -10.42 -9.83 -7.10
C PRO A 43 -9.46 -8.91 -7.87
N PHE A 44 -9.10 -7.79 -7.23
CA PHE A 44 -8.28 -6.74 -7.85
C PHE A 44 -6.84 -7.23 -8.09
N THR A 45 -6.15 -6.56 -9.01
CA THR A 45 -4.71 -6.78 -9.23
C THR A 45 -3.89 -6.12 -8.12
N SER A 46 -2.71 -6.65 -7.79
CA SER A 46 -1.83 -6.03 -6.79
C SER A 46 -1.40 -4.60 -7.16
N GLN A 47 -1.48 -4.23 -8.44
CA GLN A 47 -1.16 -2.91 -8.97
C GLN A 47 -2.26 -1.88 -8.75
N ARG A 48 -3.53 -2.28 -8.78
CA ARG A 48 -4.67 -1.36 -8.67
C ARG A 48 -4.65 -0.46 -7.43
N PRO A 49 -4.48 -0.98 -6.19
CA PRO A 49 -4.42 -0.11 -5.01
C PRO A 49 -3.22 0.85 -5.05
N LEU A 50 -2.13 0.50 -5.74
CA LEU A 50 -0.95 1.37 -5.86
C LEU A 50 -1.21 2.58 -6.75
N GLY A 51 -1.98 2.42 -7.83
CA GLY A 51 -2.44 3.53 -8.66
C GLY A 51 -3.31 4.49 -7.84
N ALA A 52 -4.35 3.94 -7.18
CA ALA A 52 -5.24 4.74 -6.33
C ALA A 52 -4.50 5.48 -5.21
N LEU A 53 -3.50 4.85 -4.58
CA LEU A 53 -2.64 5.52 -3.60
C LEU A 53 -1.85 6.66 -4.23
N ARG A 54 -1.29 6.48 -5.42
CA ARG A 54 -0.47 7.52 -6.06
C ARG A 54 -1.30 8.76 -6.40
N ASP A 55 -2.55 8.58 -6.79
CA ASP A 55 -3.49 9.67 -7.13
C ASP A 55 -3.79 10.60 -5.94
N VAL A 56 -3.76 10.06 -4.72
CA VAL A 56 -4.16 10.80 -3.50
C VAL A 56 -2.99 11.20 -2.62
N LEU A 57 -1.85 10.52 -2.70
CA LEU A 57 -0.70 10.80 -1.86
C LEU A 57 0.09 12.01 -2.36
N PRO A 58 0.67 12.83 -1.46
CA PRO A 58 1.60 13.88 -1.84
C PRO A 58 2.94 13.30 -2.33
N ARG A 59 3.75 14.12 -3.01
CA ARG A 59 5.01 13.69 -3.65
C ARG A 59 6.06 13.21 -2.64
N ASP A 60 5.99 13.67 -1.39
CA ASP A 60 6.89 13.34 -0.30
C ASP A 60 6.39 12.17 0.58
N ALA A 61 5.23 11.57 0.25
CA ALA A 61 4.72 10.40 0.96
C ALA A 61 5.71 9.23 0.89
N ILE A 62 5.88 8.55 2.02
CA ILE A 62 6.80 7.43 2.19
C ILE A 62 6.02 6.13 1.99
N ILE A 63 6.45 5.32 1.01
CA ILE A 63 5.97 3.95 0.82
C ILE A 63 6.96 2.99 1.44
N VAL A 64 6.44 2.15 2.32
CA VAL A 64 7.14 1.02 2.92
C VAL A 64 6.58 -0.26 2.30
N ALA A 65 7.42 -1.03 1.62
CA ALA A 65 7.01 -2.19 0.84
C ALA A 65 7.45 -3.50 1.50
N GLY A 66 6.47 -4.26 1.97
CA GLY A 66 6.66 -5.58 2.55
C GLY A 66 7.09 -6.64 1.56
N SER A 67 7.69 -7.71 2.07
CA SER A 67 8.33 -8.76 1.29
C SER A 67 7.32 -9.59 0.48
N GLY A 68 7.82 -10.25 -0.57
CA GLY A 68 7.00 -11.06 -1.47
C GLY A 68 6.45 -10.27 -2.66
N ASN A 69 5.23 -10.61 -3.10
CA ASN A 69 4.66 -10.03 -4.33
C ASN A 69 4.43 -8.52 -4.23
N THR A 70 4.19 -7.99 -3.02
CA THR A 70 3.99 -6.54 -2.77
C THR A 70 5.24 -5.72 -3.05
N GLN A 71 6.42 -6.20 -2.65
CA GLN A 71 7.70 -5.54 -2.96
C GLN A 71 7.90 -5.39 -4.48
N GLY A 72 7.61 -6.45 -5.23
CA GLY A 72 7.66 -6.45 -6.70
C GLY A 72 6.62 -5.51 -7.32
N ALA A 73 5.38 -5.55 -6.81
CA ALA A 73 4.29 -4.71 -7.31
C ALA A 73 4.59 -3.21 -7.09
N VAL A 74 5.05 -2.82 -5.90
CA VAL A 74 5.46 -1.44 -5.59
C VAL A 74 6.59 -1.00 -6.52
N LYS A 75 7.65 -1.81 -6.64
CA LYS A 75 8.79 -1.50 -7.51
C LYS A 75 8.38 -1.27 -8.97
N GLN A 76 7.40 -2.01 -9.47
CA GLN A 76 6.95 -1.95 -10.86
C GLN A 76 5.93 -0.85 -11.13
N THR A 77 5.17 -0.43 -10.13
CA THR A 77 3.93 0.34 -10.33
C THR A 77 3.95 1.71 -9.68
N PHE A 78 4.63 1.88 -8.55
CA PHE A 78 4.50 3.08 -7.72
C PHE A 78 5.59 4.11 -8.05
N PRO A 79 5.24 5.28 -8.64
CA PRO A 79 6.22 6.33 -8.90
C PRO A 79 6.73 6.99 -7.61
N VAL A 80 8.05 7.10 -7.51
CA VAL A 80 8.76 7.71 -6.38
C VAL A 80 9.34 9.05 -6.82
N TYR A 81 8.95 10.13 -6.15
CA TYR A 81 9.30 11.50 -6.55
C TYR A 81 10.34 12.17 -5.66
N SER A 82 10.73 11.54 -4.55
CA SER A 82 11.67 12.12 -3.59
C SER A 82 12.65 11.05 -3.06
N PRO A 83 13.91 11.43 -2.78
CA PRO A 83 14.85 10.51 -2.14
C PRO A 83 14.33 10.04 -0.78
N ARG A 84 14.65 8.78 -0.41
CA ARG A 84 14.28 8.18 0.88
C ARG A 84 12.77 8.10 1.15
N THR A 85 11.92 8.12 0.13
CA THR A 85 10.46 7.92 0.28
C THR A 85 9.96 6.59 -0.26
N HIS A 86 10.86 5.70 -0.68
CA HIS A 86 10.55 4.30 -0.94
C HIS A 86 11.50 3.43 -0.14
N LEU A 87 10.94 2.70 0.81
CA LEU A 87 11.64 1.80 1.70
C LEU A 87 11.19 0.38 1.36
N PRO A 88 12.05 -0.47 0.77
CA PRO A 88 11.80 -1.89 0.64
C PRO A 88 12.50 -2.68 1.76
N SER A 89 12.11 -3.94 1.97
CA SER A 89 12.78 -4.89 2.89
C SER A 89 14.23 -5.27 2.52
N GLY A 90 14.86 -4.55 1.58
CA GLY A 90 16.25 -4.73 1.18
C GLY A 90 16.54 -6.06 0.48
N GLY A 91 17.83 -6.42 0.44
CA GLY A 91 18.34 -7.57 -0.31
C GLY A 91 17.98 -8.93 0.30
N PHE A 92 17.82 -9.02 1.62
CA PHE A 92 17.39 -10.26 2.28
C PHE A 92 15.89 -10.53 2.17
N SER A 93 15.09 -9.53 1.77
CA SER A 93 13.62 -9.65 1.66
C SER A 93 13.00 -10.29 2.90
N SER A 94 13.38 -9.80 4.08
CA SER A 94 12.96 -10.35 5.37
C SER A 94 11.50 -10.01 5.65
N MET A 95 10.67 -11.04 5.82
CA MET A 95 9.32 -10.89 6.36
C MET A 95 9.38 -10.29 7.78
N GLY A 96 8.40 -9.45 8.11
CA GLY A 96 8.30 -8.73 9.37
C GLY A 96 9.02 -7.38 9.41
N TRP A 97 9.67 -7.00 8.33
CA TRP A 97 10.34 -5.71 8.24
C TRP A 97 9.35 -4.54 8.12
N ALA A 98 8.25 -4.72 7.39
CA ALA A 98 7.45 -3.61 6.87
C ALA A 98 6.74 -2.77 7.95
N ILE A 99 6.08 -3.40 8.92
CA ILE A 99 5.34 -2.70 9.98
C ILE A 99 6.28 -1.87 10.86
N PRO A 100 7.32 -2.44 11.51
CA PRO A 100 8.22 -1.65 12.34
C PRO A 100 8.98 -0.58 11.52
N ALA A 101 9.34 -0.85 10.27
CA ALA A 101 9.97 0.14 9.40
C ALA A 101 9.04 1.32 9.08
N ALA A 102 7.74 1.08 8.89
CA ALA A 102 6.76 2.13 8.65
C ALA A 102 6.56 3.01 9.88
N VAL A 103 6.48 2.41 11.08
CA VAL A 103 6.43 3.17 12.32
C VAL A 103 7.69 4.02 12.50
N GLY A 104 8.87 3.44 12.30
CA GLY A 104 10.14 4.18 12.36
C GLY A 104 10.22 5.32 11.34
N ALA A 105 9.74 5.10 10.11
CA ALA A 105 9.67 6.14 9.08
C ALA A 105 8.74 7.29 9.49
N LYS A 106 7.59 6.98 10.11
CA LYS A 106 6.65 8.00 10.58
C LYS A 106 7.23 8.82 11.73
N LEU A 107 7.92 8.16 12.68
CA LEU A 107 8.64 8.84 13.76
C LEU A 107 9.77 9.75 13.23
N ALA A 108 10.49 9.31 12.21
CA ALA A 108 11.56 10.11 11.61
C ALA A 108 11.06 11.27 10.73
N ARG A 109 9.82 11.16 10.21
CA ARG A 109 9.20 12.11 9.28
C ARG A 109 7.73 12.34 9.66
N PRO A 110 7.47 13.01 10.81
CA PRO A 110 6.13 13.14 11.36
C PRO A 110 5.16 13.88 10.44
N ASP A 111 5.64 14.81 9.62
CA ASP A 111 4.79 15.59 8.71
C ASP A 111 4.48 14.88 7.39
N SER A 112 5.24 13.85 7.02
CA SER A 112 5.02 13.11 5.78
C SER A 112 4.03 11.94 6.01
N PRO A 113 3.09 11.68 5.08
CA PRO A 113 2.28 10.47 5.12
C PRO A 113 3.14 9.22 4.94
N VAL A 114 2.86 8.17 5.71
CA VAL A 114 3.54 6.87 5.59
C VAL A 114 2.52 5.80 5.27
N VAL A 115 2.75 5.06 4.19
CA VAL A 115 1.92 3.94 3.77
C VAL A 115 2.74 2.66 3.76
N CYS A 116 2.30 1.67 4.52
CA CYS A 116 2.87 0.33 4.57
C CYS A 116 2.06 -0.61 3.67
N VAL A 117 2.63 -1.02 2.54
CA VAL A 117 2.01 -1.96 1.60
C VAL A 117 2.65 -3.33 1.76
N LEU A 118 1.89 -4.31 2.22
CA LEU A 118 2.39 -5.65 2.57
C LEU A 118 1.37 -6.74 2.30
N GLY A 119 1.82 -7.99 2.18
CA GLY A 119 0.93 -9.16 2.09
C GLY A 119 0.43 -9.60 3.46
N ASP A 120 -0.65 -10.38 3.50
CA ASP A 120 -1.17 -11.04 4.70
C ASP A 120 -0.11 -11.88 5.43
N GLY A 121 0.68 -12.66 4.70
CA GLY A 121 1.76 -13.46 5.29
C GLY A 121 2.85 -12.60 5.95
N ASP A 122 3.20 -11.45 5.35
CA ASP A 122 4.19 -10.52 5.91
C ASP A 122 3.62 -9.79 7.13
N PHE A 123 2.36 -9.36 7.03
CA PHE A 123 1.62 -8.72 8.09
C PHE A 123 1.54 -9.58 9.36
N LEU A 124 1.27 -10.89 9.24
CA LEU A 124 1.15 -11.79 10.40
C LEU A 124 2.42 -11.90 11.23
N THR A 125 3.61 -11.63 10.66
CA THR A 125 4.88 -11.79 11.38
C THR A 125 5.14 -10.72 12.44
N THR A 126 4.62 -9.49 12.23
CA THR A 126 4.87 -8.33 13.10
C THR A 126 3.63 -7.47 13.32
N SER A 127 2.43 -8.04 13.14
CA SER A 127 1.15 -7.34 13.32
C SER A 127 0.99 -6.70 14.71
N GLN A 128 1.61 -7.26 15.75
CA GLN A 128 1.62 -6.71 17.11
C GLN A 128 2.24 -5.31 17.17
N GLU A 129 3.17 -4.98 16.26
CA GLU A 129 3.86 -3.68 16.24
C GLU A 129 2.93 -2.54 15.77
N ILE A 130 1.73 -2.84 15.28
CA ILE A 130 0.70 -1.82 15.03
C ILE A 130 0.32 -1.10 16.33
N ALA A 131 0.39 -1.79 17.48
CA ALA A 131 0.19 -1.15 18.78
C ALA A 131 1.17 0.02 19.00
N LEU A 132 2.40 -0.07 18.49
CA LEU A 132 3.39 1.00 18.57
C LEU A 132 3.00 2.22 17.75
N SER A 133 2.36 2.03 16.58
CA SER A 133 1.82 3.14 15.77
C SER A 133 0.83 3.99 16.58
N VAL A 134 0.05 3.36 17.46
CA VAL A 134 -0.92 4.04 18.34
C VAL A 134 -0.23 4.64 19.56
N THR A 135 0.56 3.87 20.29
CA THR A 135 1.15 4.32 21.56
C THR A 135 2.22 5.39 21.38
N ALA A 136 2.87 5.44 20.21
CA ALA A 136 3.87 6.45 19.88
C ALA A 136 3.30 7.63 19.05
N ASP A 137 1.98 7.73 18.90
CA ASP A 137 1.30 8.74 18.06
C ASP A 137 1.93 8.87 16.65
N ALA A 138 2.21 7.72 16.05
CA ALA A 138 2.89 7.58 14.77
C ALA A 138 1.93 6.96 13.74
N PRO A 139 0.93 7.72 13.23
CA PRO A 139 -0.12 7.16 12.38
C PRO A 139 0.44 6.70 11.03
N VAL A 140 0.29 5.40 10.76
CA VAL A 140 0.69 4.74 9.51
C VAL A 140 -0.56 4.19 8.81
N ILE A 141 -0.61 4.33 7.49
CA ILE A 141 -1.66 3.72 6.66
C ILE A 141 -1.21 2.32 6.27
N PHE A 142 -1.88 1.28 6.75
CA PHE A 142 -1.57 -0.11 6.40
C PHE A 142 -2.47 -0.61 5.26
N VAL A 143 -1.86 -1.10 4.18
CA VAL A 143 -2.52 -1.68 3.01
C VAL A 143 -2.11 -3.13 2.88
N VAL A 144 -2.97 -4.02 3.41
CA VAL A 144 -2.75 -5.46 3.39
C VAL A 144 -3.33 -6.07 2.13
N GLN A 145 -2.49 -6.59 1.25
CA GLN A 145 -2.90 -7.37 0.08
C GLN A 145 -3.13 -8.82 0.48
N ASN A 146 -4.35 -9.11 0.93
CA ASN A 146 -4.76 -10.42 1.41
C ASN A 146 -5.08 -11.36 0.24
N ASN A 147 -4.27 -12.41 0.09
CA ASN A 147 -4.48 -13.46 -0.92
C ASN A 147 -4.43 -14.87 -0.30
N ALA A 148 -4.66 -14.96 1.02
CA ALA A 148 -4.70 -16.18 1.81
C ALA A 148 -3.43 -17.03 1.68
N GLY A 149 -2.24 -16.42 1.80
CA GLY A 149 -1.00 -17.18 1.94
C GLY A 149 0.26 -16.57 1.35
N TYR A 150 1.33 -17.37 1.36
CA TYR A 150 2.64 -17.02 0.82
C TYR A 150 2.69 -17.25 -0.71
N MET A 151 1.91 -16.46 -1.47
CA MET A 151 1.72 -16.70 -2.91
C MET A 151 2.99 -16.55 -3.76
N SER A 152 3.97 -15.74 -3.34
CA SER A 152 5.28 -15.69 -4.00
C SER A 152 6.02 -17.03 -3.91
N ILE A 153 6.01 -17.65 -2.72
CA ILE A 153 6.62 -18.94 -2.44
C ILE A 153 5.86 -20.03 -3.20
N ARG A 154 4.53 -20.01 -3.19
CA ARG A 154 3.68 -20.92 -3.97
C ARG A 154 4.02 -20.86 -5.45
N GLY A 155 4.10 -19.66 -6.02
CA GLY A 155 4.48 -19.44 -7.42
C GLY A 155 5.86 -20.00 -7.74
N GLY A 156 6.83 -19.76 -6.85
CA GLY A 156 8.18 -20.32 -6.94
C GLY A 156 8.20 -21.85 -6.91
N GLN A 157 7.53 -22.47 -5.94
CA GLN A 157 7.44 -23.93 -5.83
C GLN A 157 6.77 -24.56 -7.06
N ARG A 158 5.65 -24.00 -7.52
CA ARG A 158 4.95 -24.51 -8.71
C ARG A 158 5.80 -24.38 -9.98
N LYS A 159 6.55 -23.29 -10.12
CA LYS A 159 7.45 -23.10 -11.26
C LYS A 159 8.57 -24.14 -11.30
N GLN A 160 9.08 -24.56 -10.15
CA GLN A 160 10.20 -25.50 -10.05
C GLN A 160 9.78 -26.97 -9.99
N THR A 161 8.65 -27.26 -9.35
CA THR A 161 8.27 -28.63 -8.97
C THR A 161 6.87 -29.04 -9.44
N SER A 162 6.14 -28.14 -10.09
CA SER A 162 4.71 -28.28 -10.42
C SER A 162 3.79 -28.55 -9.21
N ARG A 163 4.30 -28.40 -7.99
CA ARG A 163 3.61 -28.64 -6.72
C ARG A 163 3.79 -27.45 -5.78
N HIS A 164 2.99 -27.40 -4.72
CA HIS A 164 3.18 -26.49 -3.60
C HIS A 164 2.84 -27.16 -2.27
N ILE A 165 3.46 -26.71 -1.18
CA ILE A 165 3.21 -27.18 0.19
C ILE A 165 3.43 -26.03 1.18
N GLY A 166 2.55 -25.92 2.19
CA GLY A 166 2.71 -24.96 3.31
C GLY A 166 2.65 -23.48 2.93
N THR A 167 2.04 -23.15 1.79
CA THR A 167 2.02 -21.78 1.24
C THR A 167 0.63 -21.15 1.18
N GLU A 168 -0.42 -21.92 1.48
CA GLU A 168 -1.81 -21.46 1.47
C GLU A 168 -2.35 -21.47 2.90
N PHE A 169 -3.06 -20.42 3.26
CA PHE A 169 -3.87 -20.37 4.47
C PHE A 169 -5.23 -20.93 4.09
N SER A 170 -5.50 -22.18 4.46
CA SER A 170 -6.74 -22.86 4.08
C SER A 170 -7.43 -23.51 5.26
N HIS A 171 -8.74 -23.62 5.17
CA HIS A 171 -9.56 -24.48 6.01
C HIS A 171 -9.24 -25.95 5.71
N PRO A 172 -9.58 -26.89 6.62
CA PRO A 172 -9.45 -28.32 6.35
C PRO A 172 -10.20 -28.79 5.10
N ASP A 173 -11.25 -28.07 4.71
CA ASP A 173 -12.02 -28.31 3.47
C ASP A 173 -11.38 -27.71 2.21
N GLY A 174 -10.23 -27.04 2.33
CA GLY A 174 -9.50 -26.42 1.24
C GLY A 174 -9.95 -25.00 0.86
N SER A 175 -11.01 -24.46 1.47
CA SER A 175 -11.41 -23.07 1.26
C SER A 175 -10.36 -22.09 1.85
N PRO A 176 -10.15 -20.91 1.24
CA PRO A 176 -9.14 -19.97 1.74
C PRO A 176 -9.52 -19.41 3.11
N ARG A 177 -8.55 -19.39 4.03
CA ARG A 177 -8.60 -18.65 5.29
C ARG A 177 -8.06 -17.26 5.05
N GLU A 178 -8.97 -16.34 4.77
CA GLU A 178 -8.62 -14.93 4.76
C GLU A 178 -8.26 -14.52 6.19
N ALA A 179 -7.00 -14.12 6.40
CA ALA A 179 -6.53 -13.60 7.68
C ALA A 179 -7.06 -12.16 7.85
N TRP A 180 -8.36 -12.03 8.11
CA TRP A 180 -8.94 -10.75 8.50
C TRP A 180 -8.50 -10.46 9.94
N ILE A 181 -7.71 -9.42 10.11
CA ILE A 181 -7.75 -8.67 11.35
C ILE A 181 -8.86 -7.66 11.18
N SER A 182 -9.87 -7.73 12.05
CA SER A 182 -10.83 -6.65 12.25
C SER A 182 -10.07 -5.46 12.84
N ALA A 183 -9.36 -4.73 11.98
CA ALA A 183 -8.92 -3.39 12.30
C ALA A 183 -10.06 -2.49 11.84
N GLU A 184 -10.89 -2.03 12.77
CA GLU A 184 -11.58 -0.77 12.52
C GLU A 184 -10.52 0.23 12.07
N SER A 185 -10.82 0.98 11.02
CA SER A 185 -9.95 2.07 10.61
C SER A 185 -9.64 2.90 11.86
N LEU A 186 -8.38 2.93 12.30
CA LEU A 186 -7.89 3.88 13.29
C LEU A 186 -7.94 5.27 12.65
N VAL A 187 -9.16 5.78 12.50
CA VAL A 187 -9.51 7.08 11.99
C VAL A 187 -10.37 7.65 13.09
N SER A 188 -9.76 8.54 13.87
CA SER A 188 -10.22 9.06 15.17
C SER A 188 -9.86 8.14 16.35
N ALA A 189 -9.00 8.63 17.26
CA ALA A 189 -9.10 8.23 18.65
C ALA A 189 -10.51 8.62 19.14
N PRO A 190 -11.36 7.68 19.57
CA PRO A 190 -12.57 8.06 20.27
C PRO A 190 -12.20 8.43 21.71
N SER A 191 -12.84 9.46 22.27
CA SER A 191 -12.69 9.87 23.67
C SER A 191 -13.25 8.86 24.69
N ALA A 192 -13.66 7.66 24.24
CA ALA A 192 -14.01 6.50 25.05
C ALA A 192 -13.99 5.22 24.19
N PRO A 193 -13.69 4.03 24.76
CA PRO A 193 -13.74 2.77 24.02
C PRO A 193 -15.20 2.39 23.64
N PRO A 194 -15.45 1.85 22.43
CA PRO A 194 -16.77 1.42 22.01
C PRO A 194 -17.22 0.12 22.72
N ASP A 195 -18.53 -0.06 22.82
CA ASP A 195 -19.17 -1.21 23.46
C ASP A 195 -18.95 -2.50 22.64
N ARG A 196 -18.68 -3.62 23.34
CA ARG A 196 -18.26 -4.92 22.77
C ARG A 196 -19.29 -5.57 21.84
N ALA A 197 -20.53 -5.05 21.79
CA ALA A 197 -21.64 -5.63 21.04
C ALA A 197 -21.72 -5.19 19.57
N GLU A 198 -20.94 -4.20 19.11
CA GLU A 198 -21.05 -3.64 17.74
C GLU A 198 -19.99 -4.17 16.73
N LEU A 199 -19.09 -5.06 17.15
CA LEU A 199 -17.99 -5.56 16.32
C LEU A 199 -18.44 -6.64 15.32
N GLY A 200 -19.03 -6.22 14.19
CA GLY A 200 -19.18 -7.04 12.99
C GLY A 200 -17.95 -6.95 12.04
N PRO A 201 -17.76 -7.89 11.10
CA PRO A 201 -16.66 -7.83 10.13
C PRO A 201 -16.86 -6.64 9.16
N VAL A 202 -15.97 -5.64 9.22
CA VAL A 202 -15.99 -4.48 8.32
C VAL A 202 -15.25 -4.79 7.02
N GLN A 203 -15.96 -4.80 5.90
CA GLN A 203 -15.40 -4.90 4.56
C GLN A 203 -14.87 -3.54 4.09
N ILE A 204 -13.58 -3.45 3.75
CA ILE A 204 -13.07 -2.31 2.97
C ILE A 204 -13.54 -2.49 1.51
N ARG A 205 -14.67 -1.87 1.16
CA ARG A 205 -15.09 -1.70 -0.24
C ARG A 205 -14.28 -0.55 -0.86
N GLY A 206 -13.21 -0.91 -1.57
CA GLY A 206 -12.36 0.06 -2.26
C GLY A 206 -13.08 0.76 -3.40
N GLY A 207 -13.23 2.08 -3.31
CA GLY A 207 -13.71 2.94 -4.41
C GLY A 207 -14.23 4.31 -3.96
N GLU A 208 -15.17 4.35 -3.01
CA GLU A 208 -15.90 5.58 -2.68
C GLU A 208 -15.29 6.36 -1.49
N ALA A 209 -14.72 5.66 -0.50
CA ALA A 209 -14.23 6.30 0.74
C ALA A 209 -13.04 7.27 0.52
N LEU A 210 -12.26 7.09 -0.55
CA LEU A 210 -11.11 7.95 -0.85
C LEU A 210 -11.49 9.22 -1.62
N ARG A 211 -12.61 9.24 -2.34
CA ARG A 211 -13.04 10.42 -3.11
C ARG A 211 -13.73 11.48 -2.25
N HIS A 212 -14.46 11.07 -1.22
CA HIS A 212 -15.22 12.01 -0.39
C HIS A 212 -14.31 12.95 0.44
N ARG A 213 -13.15 12.48 0.90
CA ARG A 213 -12.28 13.29 1.79
C ARG A 213 -11.36 14.29 1.10
N ALA A 214 -11.11 14.14 -0.21
CA ALA A 214 -10.36 15.16 -0.94
C ALA A 214 -11.16 16.46 -1.12
N GLN A 215 -12.50 16.38 -1.04
CA GLN A 215 -13.39 17.53 -1.13
C GLN A 215 -13.59 18.22 0.23
N ASP A 216 -13.55 17.46 1.34
CA ASP A 216 -13.81 17.98 2.69
C ASP A 216 -12.62 18.71 3.34
N ALA A 217 -11.41 18.64 2.75
CA ALA A 217 -10.23 19.37 3.25
C ALA A 217 -10.25 20.88 2.89
N GLY A 218 -11.30 21.37 2.23
CA GLY A 218 -11.38 22.74 1.68
C GLY A 218 -12.07 23.80 2.54
N HIS A 219 -12.82 23.46 3.60
CA HIS A 219 -13.63 24.47 4.31
C HIS A 219 -13.64 24.30 5.83
N GLY A 220 -12.94 25.23 6.50
CA GLY A 220 -13.52 26.12 7.52
C GLY A 220 -14.14 25.52 8.78
N LEU A 221 -13.45 25.77 9.90
CA LEU A 221 -13.95 25.92 11.28
C LEU A 221 -15.45 26.31 11.40
N GLY A 222 -16.21 25.55 12.19
CA GLY A 222 -17.55 25.96 12.65
C GLY A 222 -18.31 24.81 13.31
N GLY A 223 -18.65 24.95 14.60
CA GLY A 223 -19.29 23.91 15.42
C GLY A 223 -20.80 23.72 15.21
N TRP A 224 -21.40 23.04 16.20
CA TRP A 224 -22.81 22.65 16.37
C TRP A 224 -23.19 21.40 15.58
N GLY A 225 -23.85 20.37 16.12
CA GLY A 225 -24.96 20.34 17.08
C GLY A 225 -26.02 19.43 16.43
N GLY A 226 -26.49 18.41 17.15
CA GLY A 226 -27.19 17.26 16.55
C GLY A 226 -28.46 17.58 15.76
N ALA A 227 -28.79 16.69 14.81
CA ALA A 227 -30.17 16.32 14.46
C ALA A 227 -30.18 15.12 13.50
N THR A 228 -30.85 14.06 13.94
CA THR A 228 -31.30 12.91 13.16
C THR A 228 -32.26 13.37 12.06
N LEU A 229 -32.13 12.86 10.83
CA LEU A 229 -33.18 13.00 9.82
C LEU A 229 -33.46 11.65 9.13
N HIS A 230 -34.58 11.04 9.51
CA HIS A 230 -35.23 9.98 8.74
C HIS A 230 -35.72 10.54 7.40
N ARG A 231 -35.59 9.76 6.32
CA ARG A 231 -36.41 9.92 5.11
C ARG A 231 -37.27 8.68 4.89
N THR A 232 -38.53 8.78 5.28
CA THR A 232 -39.65 8.10 4.65
C THR A 232 -40.02 8.83 3.36
N GLY A 233 -40.45 8.11 2.33
CA GLY A 233 -41.26 8.71 1.27
C GLY A 233 -41.08 8.08 -0.11
N SER A 234 -41.91 7.09 -0.40
CA SER A 234 -42.35 6.71 -1.74
C SER A 234 -43.28 7.77 -2.33
N ALA A 235 -43.14 8.02 -3.64
CA ALA A 235 -44.23 8.30 -4.58
C ALA A 235 -43.81 7.72 -5.93
#